data_AF-A0A447ICS6-F1
#
_entry.id   AF-A0A447ICS6-F1
#
_cell.length_a   1.000
_cell.length_b   1.000
_cell.length_c   1.000
_cell.angle_alpha   90.00
_cell.angle_beta   90.00
_cell.angle_gamma   90.00
#
_symmetry.space_group_name_H-M   'P 1'
#
loop_
_entity.id
_entity.type
_entity.pdbx_description
1 polymer ?
#
loop_
_entity_poly.entity_id
_entity_poly.type
_entity_poly.pdbx_seq_one_letter_code
_entity_poly.pdbx_strand_id
1 'polypeptide(L)'
;MIRLLLVALSLCLSSAVLAQSATERAFDAAIAQTEAALPQLGAEAFGVDVKAYRDALSLRRFTSRHWGGEIAVAVVSESKESGSCSRYAAYVRLPPERGAVRLVLCPQFSTPGADDLRRLTILHEMVHVVAGSNECQAMAFAARIEQLATGRFTPVIRYWEANGCAGSGYALP
;
A
#
# COMPACT_ATOMS: atom_id res chain seq x y z
N MET A 1 40.93 31.26 -16.03
CA MET A 1 39.89 30.70 -16.93
C MET A 1 39.40 29.31 -16.48
N ILE A 2 40.28 28.41 -16.01
CA ILE A 2 39.89 27.06 -15.52
C ILE A 2 38.96 27.09 -14.27
N ARG A 3 39.12 28.07 -13.37
CA ARG A 3 38.27 28.19 -12.16
C ARG A 3 36.81 28.59 -12.44
N LEU A 4 36.50 29.28 -13.55
CA LEU A 4 35.12 29.62 -13.90
C LEU A 4 34.35 28.42 -14.52
N LEU A 5 35.06 27.50 -15.18
CA LEU A 5 34.45 26.29 -15.76
C LEU A 5 34.00 25.27 -14.68
N LEU A 6 34.71 25.20 -13.54
CA LEU A 6 34.38 24.29 -12.44
C LEU A 6 33.14 24.73 -11.64
N VAL A 7 32.86 26.03 -11.56
CA VAL A 7 31.65 26.56 -10.90
C VAL A 7 30.42 26.30 -11.78
N ALA A 8 30.52 26.48 -13.10
CA ALA A 8 29.42 26.21 -14.02
C ALA A 8 29.05 24.72 -14.11
N LEU A 9 30.04 23.82 -14.01
CA LEU A 9 29.79 22.37 -14.02
C LEU A 9 29.12 21.86 -12.74
N SER A 10 29.31 22.56 -11.61
CA SER A 10 28.73 22.19 -10.32
C SER A 10 27.27 22.62 -10.16
N LEU A 11 26.78 23.61 -10.94
CA LEU A 11 25.39 24.06 -10.91
C LEU A 11 24.43 23.22 -11.78
N CYS A 12 24.95 22.43 -12.74
CA CYS A 12 24.11 21.60 -13.61
C CYS A 12 23.73 20.23 -13.01
N LEU A 13 24.38 19.81 -11.92
CA LEU A 13 24.16 18.50 -11.29
C LEU A 13 23.06 18.48 -10.21
N SER A 14 22.50 19.64 -9.85
CA SER A 14 21.58 19.75 -8.70
C SER A 14 20.08 19.70 -9.02
N SER A 15 19.67 19.53 -10.29
CA SER A 15 18.25 19.65 -10.68
C SER A 15 17.59 18.41 -11.26
N ALA A 16 18.30 17.28 -11.36
CA ALA A 16 17.67 16.01 -11.72
C ALA A 16 17.17 15.28 -10.47
N VAL A 17 16.31 15.93 -9.68
CA VAL A 17 15.38 15.16 -8.84
C VAL A 17 14.43 14.50 -9.84
N LEU A 18 14.67 13.23 -10.14
CA LEU A 18 13.71 12.42 -10.90
C LEU A 18 12.38 12.54 -10.17
N ALA A 19 11.37 13.12 -10.84
CA ALA A 19 10.04 13.22 -10.28
C ALA A 19 9.53 11.80 -10.04
N GLN A 20 9.50 11.40 -8.77
CA GLN A 20 9.01 10.08 -8.37
C GLN A 20 7.57 9.88 -8.87
N SER A 21 7.19 8.66 -9.23
CA SER A 21 5.80 8.38 -9.60
C SER A 21 4.87 8.46 -8.39
N ALA A 22 3.56 8.66 -8.64
CA ALA A 22 2.55 8.61 -7.58
C ALA A 22 2.51 7.25 -6.87
N THR A 23 2.81 6.17 -7.61
CA THR A 23 2.93 4.81 -7.12
C THR A 23 4.08 4.65 -6.15
N GLU A 24 5.30 5.04 -6.55
CA GLU A 24 6.47 4.92 -5.68
C GLU A 24 6.30 5.75 -4.41
N ARG A 25 5.79 6.99 -4.51
CA ARG A 25 5.46 7.80 -3.33
C ARG A 25 4.48 7.12 -2.38
N ALA A 26 3.44 6.50 -2.92
CA ALA A 26 2.42 5.83 -2.10
C ALA A 26 2.99 4.62 -1.36
N PHE A 27 3.85 3.84 -2.03
CA PHE A 27 4.53 2.72 -1.40
C PHE A 27 5.55 3.15 -0.35
N ASP A 28 6.38 4.15 -0.64
CA ASP A 28 7.35 4.66 0.32
C ASP A 28 6.65 5.20 1.58
N ALA A 29 5.54 5.92 1.40
CA ALA A 29 4.74 6.41 2.51
C ALA A 29 4.07 5.27 3.30
N ALA A 30 3.56 4.24 2.63
CA ALA A 30 2.96 3.08 3.28
C ALA A 30 4.00 2.25 4.05
N ILE A 31 5.20 2.08 3.49
CA ILE A 31 6.34 1.44 4.15
C ILE A 31 6.72 2.24 5.40
N ALA A 32 6.94 3.55 5.26
CA ALA A 32 7.32 4.41 6.37
C ALA A 32 6.31 4.37 7.53
N GLN A 33 5.00 4.41 7.23
CA GLN A 33 3.97 4.26 8.25
C GLN A 33 3.95 2.88 8.89
N THR A 34 4.13 1.83 8.09
CA THR A 34 4.20 0.47 8.63
C THR A 34 5.38 0.34 9.59
N GLU A 35 6.58 0.78 9.19
CA GLU A 35 7.78 0.75 10.05
C GLU A 35 7.58 1.53 11.36
N ALA A 36 6.94 2.70 11.31
CA ALA A 36 6.63 3.49 12.50
C ALA A 36 5.64 2.77 13.45
N ALA A 37 4.70 2.00 12.90
CA ALA A 37 3.71 1.24 13.66
C ALA A 37 4.25 -0.09 14.22
N LEU A 38 5.30 -0.69 13.63
CA LEU A 38 5.82 -2.03 13.97
C LEU A 38 6.06 -2.25 15.47
N PRO A 39 6.65 -1.32 16.24
CA PRO A 39 6.93 -1.55 17.66
C PRO A 39 5.66 -1.82 18.50
N GLN A 40 4.47 -1.47 17.98
CA GLN A 40 3.19 -1.55 18.69
C GLN A 40 2.20 -2.55 18.07
N LEU A 41 2.48 -3.11 16.89
CA LEU A 41 1.56 -4.02 16.18
C LEU A 41 1.59 -5.47 16.73
N GLY A 42 2.68 -5.89 17.35
CA GLY A 42 2.91 -7.29 17.71
C GLY A 42 3.26 -8.16 16.49
N ALA A 43 3.30 -9.49 16.68
CA ALA A 43 3.63 -10.43 15.61
C ALA A 43 2.45 -10.71 14.65
N GLU A 44 1.22 -10.60 15.16
CA GLU A 44 -0.02 -10.75 14.42
C GLU A 44 -1.01 -9.68 14.90
N ALA A 45 -1.72 -9.05 13.97
CA ALA A 45 -2.81 -8.12 14.31
C ALA A 45 -4.00 -8.37 13.37
N PHE A 46 -5.20 -8.46 13.93
CA PHE A 46 -6.43 -8.76 13.19
C PHE A 46 -6.36 -10.04 12.32
N GLY A 47 -5.52 -11.01 12.67
CA GLY A 47 -5.29 -12.22 11.86
C GLY A 47 -4.33 -12.02 10.67
N VAL A 48 -3.62 -10.89 10.61
CA VAL A 48 -2.58 -10.60 9.62
C VAL A 48 -1.21 -10.85 10.24
N ASP A 49 -0.40 -11.72 9.63
CA ASP A 49 1.01 -11.92 9.99
C ASP A 49 1.80 -10.65 9.63
N VAL A 50 2.26 -9.92 10.66
CA VAL A 50 2.86 -8.58 10.52
C VAL A 50 4.20 -8.65 9.78
N LYS A 51 4.97 -9.73 9.96
CA LYS A 51 6.21 -9.93 9.23
C LYS A 51 5.93 -10.18 7.75
N ALA A 52 4.98 -11.06 7.45
CA ALA A 52 4.58 -11.34 6.07
C ALA A 52 4.05 -10.08 5.36
N TYR A 53 3.23 -9.27 6.04
CA TYR A 53 2.74 -7.99 5.54
C TYR A 53 3.88 -7.01 5.23
N ARG A 54 4.81 -6.83 6.18
CA ARG A 54 5.98 -5.97 6.00
C ARG A 54 6.85 -6.43 4.82
N ASP A 55 7.14 -7.72 4.72
CA ASP A 55 7.97 -8.28 3.64
C ASP A 55 7.26 -8.14 2.28
N ALA A 56 5.94 -8.40 2.23
CA ALA A 56 5.14 -8.21 1.02
C ALA A 56 5.17 -6.74 0.55
N LEU A 57 5.05 -5.79 1.48
CA LEU A 57 5.02 -4.36 1.20
C LEU A 57 6.40 -3.83 0.75
N SER A 58 7.47 -4.21 1.46
CA SER A 58 8.82 -3.66 1.24
C SER A 58 9.65 -4.44 0.22
N LEU A 59 9.54 -5.77 0.20
CA LEU A 59 10.38 -6.66 -0.64
C LEU A 59 9.63 -7.21 -1.85
N ARG A 60 8.30 -7.02 -1.91
CA ARG A 60 7.41 -7.61 -2.94
C ARG A 60 7.48 -9.12 -2.99
N ARG A 61 7.81 -9.73 -1.86
CA ARG A 61 7.84 -11.17 -1.65
C ARG A 61 7.71 -11.48 -0.17
N PHE A 62 7.07 -12.58 0.17
CA PHE A 62 6.88 -12.99 1.55
C PHE A 62 6.61 -14.49 1.65
N THR A 63 6.92 -15.08 2.80
CA THR A 63 6.46 -16.44 3.11
C THR A 63 5.04 -16.35 3.66
N SER A 64 4.09 -17.02 3.00
CA SER A 64 2.67 -16.98 3.37
C SER A 64 2.25 -18.26 4.10
N ARG A 65 1.65 -18.10 5.28
CA ARG A 65 0.91 -19.18 5.94
C ARG A 65 -0.48 -19.37 5.35
N HIS A 66 -1.10 -18.28 4.86
CA HIS A 66 -2.44 -18.30 4.29
C HIS A 66 -2.47 -18.98 2.91
N TRP A 67 -1.53 -18.61 2.03
CA TRP A 67 -1.43 -19.17 0.67
C TRP A 67 -0.51 -20.39 0.57
N GLY A 68 0.38 -20.55 1.55
CA GLY A 68 1.45 -21.56 1.54
C GLY A 68 2.67 -21.16 0.70
N GLY A 69 3.86 -21.39 1.24
CA GLY A 69 5.12 -21.17 0.51
C GLY A 69 5.51 -19.69 0.35
N GLU A 70 6.44 -19.42 -0.57
CA GLU A 70 6.84 -18.06 -0.92
C GLU A 70 5.90 -17.49 -2.00
N ILE A 71 5.41 -16.27 -1.78
CA ILE A 71 4.52 -15.53 -2.68
C ILE A 71 5.19 -14.23 -3.10
N ALA A 72 5.17 -13.95 -4.40
CA ALA A 72 5.57 -12.67 -4.97
C ALA A 72 4.38 -11.71 -5.07
N VAL A 73 4.66 -10.41 -5.03
CA VAL A 73 3.68 -9.34 -5.25
C VAL A 73 3.98 -8.69 -6.60
N ALA A 74 3.13 -8.93 -7.58
CA ALA A 74 3.24 -8.32 -8.90
C ALA A 74 2.39 -7.04 -8.96
N VAL A 75 3.04 -5.87 -8.97
CA VAL A 75 2.35 -4.59 -9.15
C VAL A 75 2.16 -4.33 -10.64
N VAL A 76 0.92 -4.17 -11.06
CA VAL A 76 0.54 -3.93 -12.46
C VAL A 76 -0.23 -2.62 -12.53
N SER A 77 0.11 -1.76 -13.49
CA SER A 77 -0.66 -0.54 -13.75
C SER A 77 -1.52 -0.75 -14.99
N GLU A 78 -2.82 -0.45 -14.89
CA GLU A 78 -3.75 -0.44 -16.02
C GLU A 78 -3.83 0.97 -16.61
N SER A 79 -3.89 1.05 -17.94
CA SER A 79 -4.00 2.32 -18.66
C SER A 79 -5.43 2.70 -19.02
N LYS A 80 -6.40 1.80 -18.83
CA LYS A 80 -7.81 1.97 -19.21
C LYS A 80 -8.75 1.84 -18.03
N GLU A 81 -9.70 2.76 -17.93
CA GLU A 81 -10.82 2.71 -16.98
C GLU A 81 -11.89 1.74 -17.48
N SER A 82 -11.63 0.44 -17.36
CA SER A 82 -12.55 -0.62 -17.79
C SER A 82 -12.57 -1.78 -16.80
N GLY A 83 -13.63 -2.60 -16.81
CA GLY A 83 -13.80 -3.69 -15.85
C GLY A 83 -13.76 -3.18 -14.41
N SER A 84 -12.99 -3.83 -13.53
CA SER A 84 -12.80 -3.39 -12.14
C SER A 84 -12.25 -1.96 -12.02
N CYS A 85 -11.42 -1.51 -12.97
CA CYS A 85 -10.86 -0.15 -12.95
C CYS A 85 -11.88 0.95 -13.28
N SER A 86 -13.13 0.61 -13.59
CA SER A 86 -14.23 1.59 -13.65
C SER A 86 -14.78 1.98 -12.27
N ARG A 87 -14.40 1.24 -11.21
CA ARG A 87 -14.98 1.38 -9.86
C ARG A 87 -13.95 1.57 -8.76
N TYR A 88 -12.71 1.16 -8.98
CA TYR A 88 -11.68 1.11 -7.95
C TYR A 88 -10.41 1.82 -8.38
N ALA A 89 -9.71 2.42 -7.41
CA ALA A 89 -8.37 2.98 -7.61
C ALA A 89 -7.31 1.88 -7.66
N ALA A 90 -7.48 0.80 -6.90
CA ALA A 90 -6.67 -0.39 -6.97
C ALA A 90 -7.52 -1.61 -6.61
N TYR A 91 -7.04 -2.81 -6.94
CA TYR A 91 -7.62 -4.06 -6.46
C TYR A 91 -6.58 -5.18 -6.53
N VAL A 92 -6.78 -6.22 -5.73
CA VAL A 92 -5.96 -7.44 -5.79
C VAL A 92 -6.68 -8.55 -6.55
N ARG A 93 -5.96 -9.25 -7.44
CA ARG A 93 -6.43 -10.50 -8.03
C ARG A 93 -6.04 -11.67 -7.13
N LEU A 94 -7.05 -12.29 -6.52
CA LEU A 94 -6.94 -13.47 -5.67
C LEU A 94 -7.61 -14.68 -6.33
N PRO A 95 -7.19 -15.92 -6.00
CA PRO A 95 -6.00 -16.27 -5.20
C PRO A 95 -4.69 -16.03 -5.99
N PRO A 96 -3.49 -16.24 -5.39
CA PRO A 96 -2.23 -16.18 -6.12
C PRO A 96 -2.23 -17.12 -7.33
N GLU A 97 -1.69 -16.65 -8.46
CA GLU A 97 -1.49 -17.44 -9.67
C GLU A 97 0.01 -17.63 -9.92
N ARG A 98 0.45 -18.89 -10.08
CA ARG A 98 1.87 -19.22 -10.32
C ARG A 98 2.82 -18.60 -9.27
N GLY A 99 2.41 -18.62 -7.99
CA GLY A 99 3.20 -18.09 -6.87
C GLY A 99 3.20 -16.56 -6.77
N ALA A 100 2.33 -15.86 -7.48
CA ALA A 100 2.25 -14.40 -7.41
C ALA A 100 0.82 -13.90 -7.20
N VAL A 101 0.65 -12.95 -6.29
CA VAL A 101 -0.57 -12.14 -6.19
C VAL A 101 -0.38 -10.87 -7.00
N ARG A 102 -1.37 -10.52 -7.83
CA ARG A 102 -1.33 -9.28 -8.63
C ARG A 102 -2.07 -8.17 -7.92
N LEU A 103 -1.35 -7.11 -7.56
CA LEU A 103 -1.91 -5.83 -7.16
C LEU A 103 -2.05 -4.95 -8.41
N VAL A 104 -3.28 -4.62 -8.77
CA VAL A 104 -3.58 -3.80 -9.94
C VAL A 104 -3.85 -2.38 -9.49
N LEU A 105 -3.12 -1.42 -10.05
CA LEU A 105 -3.33 0.02 -9.90
C LEU A 105 -4.07 0.55 -11.12
N CYS A 106 -5.25 1.12 -10.89
CA CYS A 106 -6.11 1.66 -11.94
C CYS A 106 -5.78 3.13 -12.24
N PRO A 107 -6.22 3.70 -13.39
CA PRO A 107 -5.92 5.08 -13.75
C PRO A 107 -6.27 6.10 -12.66
N GLN A 108 -7.40 5.91 -11.97
CA GLN A 108 -7.84 6.76 -10.88
C GLN A 108 -6.82 6.86 -9.72
N PHE A 109 -6.00 5.84 -9.48
CA PHE A 109 -4.94 5.87 -8.47
C PHE A 109 -3.99 7.05 -8.68
N SER A 110 -3.64 7.34 -9.94
CA SER A 110 -2.69 8.38 -10.31
C SER A 110 -3.28 9.79 -10.32
N THR A 111 -4.55 9.96 -9.92
CA THR A 111 -5.20 11.27 -9.87
C THR A 111 -4.46 12.19 -8.87
N PRO A 112 -4.11 13.44 -9.27
CA PRO A 112 -3.49 14.40 -8.37
C PRO A 112 -4.33 14.72 -7.12
N GLY A 113 -3.68 15.07 -6.01
CA GLY A 113 -4.35 15.56 -4.80
C GLY A 113 -4.88 14.50 -3.83
N ALA A 114 -4.57 13.22 -4.06
CA ALA A 114 -5.07 12.10 -3.25
C ALA A 114 -3.95 11.29 -2.56
N ASP A 115 -2.87 11.92 -2.10
CA ASP A 115 -1.71 11.23 -1.53
C ASP A 115 -2.05 10.36 -0.31
N ASP A 116 -2.83 10.90 0.64
CA ASP A 116 -3.27 10.14 1.83
C ASP A 116 -4.14 8.95 1.45
N LEU A 117 -5.09 9.14 0.51
CA LEU A 117 -5.95 8.07 0.04
C LEU A 117 -5.18 7.00 -0.73
N ARG A 118 -4.17 7.37 -1.53
CA ARG A 118 -3.29 6.40 -2.19
C ARG A 118 -2.52 5.56 -1.19
N ARG A 119 -1.95 6.20 -0.16
CA ARG A 119 -1.24 5.49 0.91
C ARG A 119 -2.17 4.52 1.62
N LEU A 120 -3.36 4.96 2.03
CA LEU A 120 -4.38 4.10 2.64
C LEU A 120 -4.76 2.94 1.70
N THR A 121 -4.94 3.22 0.41
CA THR A 121 -5.24 2.19 -0.60
C THR A 121 -4.14 1.13 -0.64
N ILE A 122 -2.87 1.54 -0.66
CA ILE A 122 -1.75 0.58 -0.60
C ILE A 122 -1.79 -0.24 0.69
N LEU A 123 -1.98 0.41 1.85
CA LEU A 123 -2.05 -0.30 3.14
C LEU A 123 -3.18 -1.34 3.14
N HIS A 124 -4.34 -0.96 2.64
CA HIS A 124 -5.54 -1.80 2.54
C HIS A 124 -5.33 -2.99 1.60
N GLU A 125 -4.95 -2.73 0.34
CA GLU A 125 -4.79 -3.79 -0.66
C GLU A 125 -3.68 -4.77 -0.28
N MET A 126 -2.64 -4.32 0.40
CA MET A 126 -1.57 -5.21 0.86
C MET A 126 -2.04 -6.17 1.96
N VAL A 127 -3.11 -5.88 2.69
CA VAL A 127 -3.74 -6.88 3.56
C VAL A 127 -4.39 -7.97 2.72
N HIS A 128 -5.07 -7.63 1.62
CA HIS A 128 -5.62 -8.63 0.71
C HIS A 128 -4.56 -9.53 0.10
N VAL A 129 -3.40 -8.97 -0.23
CA VAL A 129 -2.23 -9.73 -0.70
C VAL A 129 -1.82 -10.81 0.31
N VAL A 130 -1.83 -10.51 1.60
CA VAL A 130 -1.29 -11.40 2.65
C VAL A 130 -2.34 -12.30 3.30
N ALA A 131 -3.54 -11.79 3.53
CA ALA A 131 -4.54 -12.41 4.41
C ALA A 131 -5.87 -12.77 3.71
N GLY A 132 -6.04 -12.45 2.42
CA GLY A 132 -7.24 -12.81 1.65
C GLY A 132 -8.30 -11.70 1.60
N SER A 133 -9.50 -12.02 1.13
CA SER A 133 -10.49 -11.04 0.64
C SER A 133 -11.37 -10.36 1.69
N ASN A 134 -11.00 -10.34 2.97
CA ASN A 134 -11.84 -9.75 4.01
C ASN A 134 -11.65 -8.22 4.07
N GLU A 135 -12.59 -7.47 3.50
CA GLU A 135 -12.59 -6.00 3.43
C GLU A 135 -12.51 -5.33 4.81
N CYS A 136 -13.25 -5.85 5.79
CA CYS A 136 -13.30 -5.29 7.14
C CYS A 136 -11.98 -5.52 7.90
N GLN A 137 -11.37 -6.69 7.73
CA GLN A 137 -10.02 -6.99 8.24
C GLN A 137 -9.00 -6.03 7.63
N ALA A 138 -9.01 -5.90 6.30
CA ALA A 138 -8.07 -5.05 5.57
C ALA A 138 -8.16 -3.59 5.99
N MET A 139 -9.37 -3.06 6.11
CA MET A 139 -9.56 -1.67 6.53
C MET A 139 -9.23 -1.45 8.01
N ALA A 140 -9.60 -2.37 8.91
CA ALA A 140 -9.27 -2.26 10.33
C ALA A 140 -7.75 -2.28 10.55
N PHE A 141 -7.03 -3.18 9.88
CA PHE A 141 -5.58 -3.28 9.96
C PHE A 141 -4.89 -2.02 9.39
N ALA A 142 -5.33 -1.54 8.22
CA ALA A 142 -4.79 -0.32 7.62
C ALA A 142 -5.03 0.92 8.51
N ALA A 143 -6.23 1.08 9.05
CA ALA A 143 -6.54 2.16 9.99
C ALA A 143 -5.71 2.07 11.27
N ARG A 144 -5.45 0.85 11.78
CA ARG A 144 -4.58 0.65 12.93
C ARG A 144 -3.13 1.07 12.64
N ILE A 145 -2.60 0.77 11.45
CA ILE A 145 -1.27 1.26 11.04
C ILE A 145 -1.24 2.79 11.08
N GLU A 146 -2.22 3.46 10.46
CA GLU A 146 -2.26 4.94 10.46
C GLU A 146 -2.33 5.50 11.89
N GLN A 147 -3.19 4.94 12.73
CA GLN A 147 -3.36 5.36 14.13
C GLN A 147 -2.07 5.19 14.93
N LEU A 148 -1.37 4.06 14.79
CA LEU A 148 -0.13 3.81 15.52
C LEU A 148 1.03 4.67 15.02
N ALA A 149 1.09 4.92 13.71
CA ALA A 149 2.16 5.69 13.10
C ALA A 149 2.01 7.20 13.30
N THR A 150 0.78 7.71 13.35
CA THR A 150 0.51 9.16 13.28
C THR A 150 -0.43 9.69 14.36
N GLY A 151 -1.02 8.82 15.19
CA GLY A 151 -2.02 9.19 16.18
C GLY A 151 -3.41 9.51 15.59
N ARG A 152 -3.59 9.36 14.27
CA ARG A 152 -4.85 9.57 13.55
C ARG A 152 -5.00 8.54 12.43
N PHE A 153 -6.22 8.32 11.95
CA PHE A 153 -6.49 7.51 10.76
C PHE A 153 -7.45 8.21 9.82
N THR A 154 -7.43 7.82 8.55
CA THR A 154 -8.30 8.37 7.52
C THR A 154 -9.77 8.01 7.81
N PRO A 155 -10.71 8.98 7.84
CA PRO A 155 -12.12 8.68 8.09
C PRO A 155 -12.73 7.83 6.96
N VAL A 156 -13.09 6.58 7.27
CA VAL A 156 -13.61 5.59 6.30
C VAL A 156 -15.02 5.11 6.61
N ILE A 157 -15.81 5.88 7.38
CA ILE A 157 -17.16 5.50 7.84
C ILE A 157 -18.05 4.99 6.69
N ARG A 158 -18.10 5.72 5.57
CA ARG A 158 -18.92 5.32 4.40
C ARG A 158 -18.49 3.99 3.82
N TYR A 159 -17.18 3.75 3.71
CA TYR A 159 -16.64 2.48 3.24
C TYR A 159 -16.95 1.36 4.23
N TRP A 160 -16.81 1.62 5.53
CA TRP A 160 -17.06 0.67 6.61
C TRP A 160 -18.53 0.22 6.64
N GLU A 161 -19.46 1.16 6.50
CA GLU A 161 -20.90 0.91 6.41
C GLU A 161 -21.26 0.15 5.13
N ALA A 162 -20.72 0.57 3.97
CA ALA A 162 -21.00 -0.06 2.68
C ALA A 162 -20.57 -1.53 2.63
N ASN A 163 -19.54 -1.90 3.39
CA ASN A 163 -19.05 -3.28 3.51
C ASN A 163 -19.67 -4.05 4.70
N GLY A 164 -20.63 -3.46 5.42
CA GLY A 164 -21.34 -4.13 6.51
C GLY A 164 -20.45 -4.47 7.72
N CYS A 165 -19.39 -3.69 7.97
CA CYS A 165 -18.35 -4.10 8.90
C CYS A 165 -18.73 -4.02 10.39
N ALA A 166 -19.88 -3.42 10.74
CA ALA A 166 -20.35 -3.31 12.13
C ALA A 166 -20.55 -4.68 12.83
N GLY A 167 -20.85 -5.74 12.08
CA GLY A 167 -21.02 -7.11 12.61
C GLY A 167 -19.83 -8.04 12.36
N SER A 168 -18.71 -7.53 11.84
CA SER A 168 -17.63 -8.35 11.28
C SER A 168 -16.65 -8.93 12.30
N GLY A 169 -16.74 -8.50 13.58
CA GLY A 169 -15.74 -8.82 14.60
C GLY A 169 -14.46 -7.96 14.54
N TYR A 170 -14.32 -7.10 13.52
CA TYR A 170 -13.28 -6.08 13.41
C TYR A 170 -13.81 -4.72 13.87
N ALA A 171 -12.91 -3.84 14.29
CA ALA A 171 -13.22 -2.48 14.72
C ALA A 171 -12.20 -1.48 14.20
N LEU A 172 -12.65 -0.26 13.91
CA LEU A 172 -11.77 0.89 13.64
C LEU A 172 -11.19 1.43 14.97
N PRO A 173 -10.01 2.07 14.96
CA PRO A 173 -9.37 2.64 16.15
C PRO A 173 -10.14 3.81 16.79
#